data_AF-A0A1G0BWL2-F1
#
_entry.id   AF-A0A1G0BWL2-F1
#
_cell.length_a   1.000
_cell.length_b   1.000
_cell.length_c   1.000
_cell.angle_alpha   90.00
_cell.angle_beta   90.00
_cell.angle_gamma   90.00
#
_symmetry.space_group_name_H-M   'P 1'
#
loop_
_entity.id
_entity.type
_entity.pdbx_description
1 polymer ?
#
loop_
_entity_poly.entity_id
_entity_poly.type
_entity_poly.pdbx_seq_one_letter_code
_entity_poly.pdbx_strand_id
1 'polypeptide(L)'
;MKNNIHHEFAYQSRELGAQIEDTLGEPPDRKNYASVIKSLIGEYAKGTEIDDVNLLSFALADHLCFDDPAGLLAQCKQYDTGDAAQVMTMVSCADAEACKALATVFASNPELARKAVITAFLFKNVKRWAGADDSPEAQQEEEGGDKNYDDGEDDERGVPSQDVIDLFDTREDGNG
;
A
#
# COMPACT_ATOMS: atom_id res chain seq x y z
N MET A 1 -17.06 -16.07 -5.97
CA MET A 1 -16.06 -15.70 -6.99
C MET A 1 -14.80 -15.33 -6.23
N LYS A 2 -13.69 -16.06 -6.41
CA LYS A 2 -12.40 -15.61 -5.85
C LYS A 2 -12.04 -14.32 -6.60
N ASN A 3 -11.83 -13.23 -5.88
CA ASN A 3 -11.47 -11.97 -6.51
C ASN A 3 -10.06 -12.15 -7.07
N ASN A 4 -9.92 -12.13 -8.40
CA ASN A 4 -8.64 -12.28 -9.09
C ASN A 4 -7.83 -10.97 -8.96
N ILE A 5 -7.42 -10.61 -7.75
CA ILE A 5 -6.50 -9.49 -7.54
C ILE A 5 -5.08 -9.94 -7.91
N HIS A 6 -4.33 -9.08 -8.59
CA HIS A 6 -2.93 -9.35 -8.89
C HIS A 6 -2.12 -9.42 -7.58
N HIS A 7 -1.25 -10.43 -7.45
CA HIS A 7 -0.47 -10.66 -6.23
C HIS A 7 0.33 -9.43 -5.80
N GLU A 8 0.94 -8.72 -6.76
CA GLU A 8 1.69 -7.49 -6.49
C GLU A 8 0.80 -6.40 -5.85
N PHE A 9 -0.41 -6.19 -6.35
CA PHE A 9 -1.33 -5.24 -5.73
C PHE A 9 -1.76 -5.66 -4.32
N ALA A 10 -1.94 -6.95 -4.09
CA ALA A 10 -2.23 -7.48 -2.76
C ALA A 10 -1.06 -7.28 -1.79
N TYR A 11 0.18 -7.49 -2.26
CA TYR A 11 1.40 -7.26 -1.48
C TYR A 11 1.55 -5.78 -1.13
N GLN A 12 1.55 -4.88 -2.12
CA GLN A 12 1.70 -3.44 -1.89
C GLN A 12 0.60 -2.87 -0.97
N SER A 13 -0.62 -3.39 -1.08
CA SER A 13 -1.72 -3.00 -0.19
C SER A 13 -1.52 -3.42 1.27
N ARG A 14 -0.80 -4.51 1.53
CA ARG A 14 -0.46 -4.98 2.89
C ARG A 14 0.70 -4.18 3.46
N GLU A 15 1.74 -3.96 2.65
CA GLU A 15 2.89 -3.10 3.02
C GLU A 15 2.45 -1.68 3.35
N LEU A 16 1.50 -1.13 2.60
CA LEU A 16 0.90 0.17 2.89
C LEU A 16 0.25 0.20 4.28
N GLY A 17 -0.40 -0.89 4.71
CA GLY A 17 -0.98 -1.00 6.04
C GLY A 17 0.10 -0.94 7.13
N ALA A 18 1.16 -1.73 6.98
CA ALA A 18 2.30 -1.75 7.90
C ALA A 18 2.97 -0.36 7.98
N GLN A 19 3.19 0.30 6.84
CA GLN A 19 3.77 1.65 6.81
C GLN A 19 2.91 2.69 7.55
N ILE A 20 1.58 2.58 7.44
CA ILE A 20 0.64 3.45 8.17
C ILE A 20 0.71 3.18 9.67
N GLU A 21 0.74 1.92 10.08
CA GLU A 21 0.86 1.53 11.49
C GLU A 21 2.19 1.99 12.08
N ASP A 22 3.31 1.77 11.39
CA ASP A 22 4.65 2.22 11.80
C ASP A 22 4.72 3.75 11.93
N THR A 23 4.13 4.48 10.98
CA THR A 23 4.15 5.95 11.02
C THR A 23 3.25 6.50 12.14
N LEU A 24 2.16 5.81 12.46
CA LEU A 24 1.32 6.16 13.61
C LEU A 24 2.02 5.83 14.93
N GLY A 25 2.76 4.72 15.01
CA GLY A 25 3.44 4.27 16.21
C GLY A 25 2.51 3.84 17.35
N GLU A 26 3.11 3.46 18.48
CA GLU A 26 2.39 3.03 19.68
C GLU A 26 2.84 3.84 20.93
N PRO A 27 1.97 4.68 21.53
CA PRO A 27 0.58 4.97 21.14
C PRO A 27 0.47 5.81 19.85
N PRO A 28 -0.69 5.82 19.16
CA PRO A 28 -0.83 6.49 17.86
C PRO A 28 -0.62 8.02 17.91
N ASP A 29 0.41 8.51 17.21
CA ASP A 29 0.67 9.93 16.98
C ASP A 29 0.06 10.42 15.66
N ARG A 30 -1.23 10.76 15.73
CA ARG A 30 -1.99 11.32 14.60
C ARG A 30 -1.45 12.67 14.13
N LYS A 31 -0.76 13.45 14.98
CA LYS A 31 -0.22 14.76 14.59
C LYS A 31 1.02 14.59 13.74
N ASN A 32 1.93 13.71 14.16
CA ASN A 32 3.10 13.36 13.37
C ASN A 32 2.68 12.77 12.02
N TYR A 33 1.78 11.78 12.03
CA TYR A 33 1.25 11.16 10.82
C TYR A 33 0.68 12.18 9.82
N ALA A 34 -0.18 13.11 10.29
CA ALA A 34 -0.72 14.16 9.43
C ALA A 34 0.36 15.12 8.90
N SER A 35 1.42 15.38 9.68
CA SER A 35 2.55 16.21 9.23
C SER A 35 3.38 15.52 8.15
N VAL A 36 3.60 14.21 8.25
CA VAL A 36 4.31 13.41 7.24
C VAL A 36 3.50 13.40 5.94
N ILE A 37 2.21 13.07 6.00
CA ILE A 37 1.31 13.09 4.83
C ILE A 37 1.32 14.45 4.15
N LYS A 38 1.14 15.52 4.92
CA LYS A 38 1.13 16.89 4.38
C LYS A 38 2.44 17.24 3.68
N SER A 39 3.57 16.82 4.23
CA SER A 39 4.88 17.05 3.63
C SER A 39 5.02 16.30 2.30
N LEU A 40 4.65 15.02 2.26
CA LEU A 40 4.68 14.20 1.05
C LEU A 40 3.77 14.75 -0.05
N ILE A 41 2.52 15.07 0.28
CA ILE A 41 1.58 15.71 -0.66
C ILE A 41 2.19 17.00 -1.24
N GLY A 42 2.82 17.82 -0.38
CA GLY A 42 3.46 19.06 -0.80
C GLY A 42 4.61 18.84 -1.78
N GLU A 43 5.39 17.78 -1.63
CA GLU A 43 6.48 17.43 -2.57
C GLU A 43 5.92 16.93 -3.90
N TYR A 44 4.95 16.01 -3.88
CA TYR A 44 4.29 15.56 -5.11
C TYR A 44 3.59 16.71 -5.85
N ALA A 45 2.94 17.63 -5.14
CA ALA A 45 2.26 18.79 -5.73
C ALA A 45 3.22 19.83 -6.35
N LYS A 46 4.50 19.81 -5.97
CA LYS A 46 5.57 20.61 -6.63
C LYS A 46 6.16 19.90 -7.84
N GLY A 47 5.86 18.61 -8.04
CA GLY A 47 6.44 17.79 -9.08
C GLY A 47 7.80 17.20 -8.72
N THR A 48 8.10 17.04 -7.42
CA THR A 48 9.28 16.27 -7.00
C THR A 48 9.16 14.85 -7.54
N GLU A 49 10.18 14.37 -8.26
CA GLU A 49 10.21 13.05 -8.86
C GLU A 49 10.47 11.98 -7.79
N ILE A 50 9.39 11.47 -7.20
CA ILE A 50 9.40 10.37 -6.25
C ILE A 50 8.70 9.19 -6.93
N ASP A 51 9.47 8.21 -7.40
CA ASP A 51 8.97 7.05 -8.15
C ASP A 51 8.69 5.85 -7.24
N ASP A 52 7.86 6.06 -6.22
CA ASP A 52 7.51 5.04 -5.22
C ASP A 52 5.99 4.91 -5.08
N VAL A 53 5.47 3.76 -5.50
CA VAL A 53 4.03 3.43 -5.43
C VAL A 53 3.52 3.46 -4.00
N ASN A 54 4.27 2.90 -3.05
CA ASN A 54 3.85 2.83 -1.66
C ASN A 54 3.82 4.22 -1.04
N LEU A 55 4.85 5.02 -1.29
CA LEU A 55 4.92 6.36 -0.72
C LEU A 55 3.82 7.28 -1.26
N LEU A 56 3.48 7.17 -2.56
CA LEU A 56 2.35 7.90 -3.13
C LEU A 56 1.00 7.38 -2.61
N SER A 57 0.84 6.05 -2.50
CA SER A 57 -0.37 5.45 -1.94
C SER A 57 -0.59 5.89 -0.50
N PHE A 58 0.47 5.90 0.29
CA PHE A 58 0.51 6.38 1.67
C PHE A 58 0.07 7.83 1.79
N ALA A 59 0.65 8.71 0.97
CA ALA A 59 0.30 10.12 0.96
C ALA A 59 -1.18 10.37 0.58
N LEU A 60 -1.76 9.51 -0.27
CA LEU A 60 -3.11 9.70 -0.80
C LEU A 60 -4.20 8.89 -0.09
N ALA A 61 -3.85 7.88 0.71
CA ALA A 61 -4.79 6.88 1.24
C ALA A 61 -5.99 7.51 1.98
N ASP A 62 -5.76 8.58 2.73
CA ASP A 62 -6.80 9.29 3.50
C ASP A 62 -7.49 10.43 2.73
N HIS A 63 -7.04 10.73 1.51
CA HIS A 63 -7.54 11.85 0.70
C HIS A 63 -8.36 11.40 -0.52
N LEU A 64 -8.23 10.14 -0.93
CA LEU A 64 -8.97 9.56 -2.05
C LEU A 64 -10.41 9.19 -1.67
N CYS A 65 -11.32 9.49 -2.57
CA CYS A 65 -12.70 9.04 -2.59
C CYS A 65 -12.89 8.11 -3.80
N PHE A 66 -13.44 6.92 -3.56
CA PHE A 66 -13.57 5.89 -4.60
C PHE A 66 -15.01 5.88 -5.14
N ASP A 67 -15.22 6.56 -6.27
CA ASP A 67 -16.54 6.80 -6.86
C ASP A 67 -17.06 5.59 -7.63
N ASP A 68 -16.17 4.75 -8.19
CA ASP A 68 -16.52 3.47 -8.81
C ASP A 68 -15.70 2.29 -8.26
N PRO A 69 -16.04 1.77 -7.07
CA PRO A 69 -15.36 0.62 -6.47
C PRO A 69 -15.40 -0.66 -7.31
N ALA A 70 -16.45 -0.86 -8.10
CA ALA A 70 -16.60 -2.06 -8.92
C ALA A 70 -15.68 -1.99 -10.16
N GLY A 71 -15.62 -0.82 -10.80
CA GLY A 71 -14.66 -0.51 -11.86
C GLY A 71 -13.22 -0.66 -11.37
N LEU A 72 -12.90 -0.10 -10.20
CA LEU A 72 -11.56 -0.21 -9.61
C LEU A 72 -11.17 -1.68 -9.35
N LEU A 73 -12.06 -2.50 -8.79
CA LEU A 73 -11.81 -3.95 -8.62
C LEU A 73 -11.50 -4.66 -9.95
N ALA A 74 -12.11 -4.24 -11.06
CA ALA A 74 -11.82 -4.81 -12.37
C ALA A 74 -10.40 -4.47 -12.85
N GLN A 75 -9.87 -3.30 -12.46
CA GLN A 75 -8.52 -2.83 -12.80
C GLN A 75 -7.43 -3.53 -11.98
N CYS A 76 -7.77 -4.09 -10.81
CA CYS A 76 -6.82 -4.78 -9.93
C CYS A 76 -6.25 -6.10 -10.48
N LYS A 77 -6.71 -6.56 -11.65
CA LYS A 77 -6.24 -7.81 -12.29
C LYS A 77 -4.88 -7.67 -12.98
N GLN A 78 -4.52 -6.45 -13.38
CA GLN A 78 -3.36 -6.21 -14.23
C GLN A 78 -2.45 -5.16 -13.58
N TYR A 79 -1.27 -5.61 -13.16
CA TYR A 79 -0.31 -4.75 -12.47
C TYR A 79 0.56 -3.95 -13.43
N ASP A 80 1.08 -4.54 -14.51
CA ASP A 80 2.00 -3.84 -15.43
C ASP A 80 1.31 -3.18 -16.62
N THR A 81 0.04 -3.49 -16.83
CA THR A 81 -0.75 -2.98 -17.95
C THR A 81 -2.10 -2.53 -17.42
N GLY A 82 -2.56 -1.35 -17.83
CA GLY A 82 -3.83 -0.82 -17.38
C GLY A 82 -4.12 0.54 -17.98
N ASP A 83 -5.35 1.01 -17.81
CA ASP A 83 -5.77 2.32 -18.28
C ASP A 83 -5.74 3.31 -17.11
N ALA A 84 -4.65 4.05 -17.01
CA ALA A 84 -4.47 5.06 -15.98
C ALA A 84 -5.53 6.17 -16.07
N ALA A 85 -5.88 6.58 -17.29
CA ALA A 85 -6.90 7.62 -17.49
C ALA A 85 -8.26 7.13 -17.00
N GLN A 86 -8.62 5.88 -17.30
CA GLN A 86 -9.82 5.25 -16.80
C GLN A 86 -9.85 5.22 -15.26
N VAL A 87 -8.76 4.80 -14.60
CA VAL A 87 -8.68 4.78 -13.12
C VAL A 87 -8.87 6.17 -12.53
N MET A 88 -8.29 7.21 -13.14
CA MET A 88 -8.47 8.59 -12.67
C MET A 88 -9.91 9.10 -12.78
N THR A 89 -10.74 8.53 -13.68
CA THR A 89 -12.18 8.85 -13.73
C THR A 89 -13.01 8.17 -12.63
N MET A 90 -12.44 7.17 -11.95
CA MET A 90 -13.12 6.37 -10.91
C MET A 90 -12.85 6.88 -9.50
N VAL A 91 -12.03 7.93 -9.37
CA VAL A 91 -11.64 8.51 -8.09
C VAL A 91 -11.76 10.02 -8.08
N SER A 92 -12.06 10.54 -6.92
CA SER A 92 -12.00 11.96 -6.60
C SER A 92 -11.10 12.17 -5.38
N CYS A 93 -10.69 13.42 -5.15
CA CYS A 93 -9.84 13.77 -4.02
C CYS A 93 -10.51 14.85 -3.19
N ALA A 94 -10.63 14.63 -1.89
CA ALA A 94 -11.32 15.54 -0.97
C ALA A 94 -10.49 16.79 -0.63
N ASP A 95 -9.16 16.67 -0.69
CA ASP A 95 -8.22 17.75 -0.43
C ASP A 95 -7.64 18.32 -1.74
N ALA A 96 -7.53 19.65 -1.81
CA ALA A 96 -7.12 20.35 -3.03
C ALA A 96 -5.63 20.15 -3.36
N GLU A 97 -4.76 20.10 -2.34
CA GLU A 97 -3.33 19.87 -2.55
C GLU A 97 -3.07 18.41 -2.90
N ALA A 98 -3.77 17.47 -2.26
CA ALA A 98 -3.71 16.05 -2.65
C ALA A 98 -4.23 15.82 -4.08
N CYS A 99 -5.28 16.54 -4.50
CA CYS A 99 -5.80 16.49 -5.87
C CYS A 99 -4.74 16.99 -6.87
N LYS A 100 -4.07 18.10 -6.53
CA LYS A 100 -2.97 18.64 -7.32
C LYS A 100 -1.77 17.70 -7.37
N ALA A 101 -1.40 17.07 -6.26
CA ALA A 101 -0.34 16.07 -6.20
C ALA A 101 -0.63 14.90 -7.14
N LEU A 102 -1.82 14.30 -7.03
CA LEU A 102 -2.24 13.21 -7.91
C LEU A 102 -2.24 13.64 -9.39
N ALA A 103 -2.77 14.82 -9.71
CA ALA A 103 -2.76 15.33 -11.09
C ALA A 103 -1.34 15.57 -11.63
N THR A 104 -0.43 16.05 -10.78
CA THR A 104 0.98 16.30 -11.13
C THR A 104 1.71 14.99 -11.41
N VAL A 105 1.52 13.98 -10.56
CA VAL A 105 2.07 12.65 -10.79
C VAL A 105 1.45 12.01 -12.03
N PHE A 106 0.13 12.09 -12.20
CA PHE A 106 -0.53 11.53 -13.39
C PHE A 106 -0.02 12.14 -14.69
N ALA A 107 0.29 13.43 -14.71
CA ALA A 107 0.84 14.10 -15.89
C ALA A 107 2.29 13.66 -16.23
N SER A 108 3.08 13.26 -15.23
CA SER A 108 4.49 12.87 -15.39
C SER A 108 4.67 11.35 -15.53
N ASN A 109 4.05 10.59 -14.64
CA ASN A 109 4.04 9.13 -14.60
C ASN A 109 2.61 8.60 -14.35
N PRO A 110 1.80 8.43 -15.42
CA PRO A 110 0.43 7.94 -15.32
C PRO A 110 0.32 6.58 -14.64
N GLU A 111 1.31 5.72 -14.86
CA GLU A 111 1.30 4.34 -14.36
C GLU A 111 1.55 4.28 -12.86
N LEU A 112 2.47 5.12 -12.35
CA LEU A 112 2.66 5.30 -10.91
C LEU A 112 1.37 5.78 -10.24
N ALA A 113 0.72 6.80 -10.81
CA ALA A 113 -0.56 7.29 -10.30
C ALA A 113 -1.63 6.20 -10.30
N ARG A 114 -1.75 5.43 -11.38
CA ARG A 114 -2.69 4.31 -11.50
C ARG A 114 -2.46 3.27 -10.41
N LYS A 115 -1.21 2.82 -10.27
CA LYS A 115 -0.83 1.80 -9.29
C LYS A 115 -1.11 2.29 -7.87
N ALA A 116 -0.75 3.53 -7.55
CA ALA A 116 -0.96 4.08 -6.23
C ALA A 116 -2.44 4.20 -5.84
N VAL A 117 -3.28 4.65 -6.78
CA VAL A 117 -4.74 4.72 -6.56
C VAL A 117 -5.33 3.34 -6.31
N ILE A 118 -4.93 2.32 -7.09
CA ILE A 118 -5.40 0.94 -6.92
C ILE A 118 -4.92 0.36 -5.58
N THR A 119 -3.65 0.56 -5.22
CA THR A 119 -3.10 0.11 -3.93
C THR A 119 -3.83 0.74 -2.76
N ALA A 120 -4.05 2.07 -2.77
CA ALA A 120 -4.83 2.76 -1.75
C ALA A 120 -6.29 2.27 -1.70
N PHE A 121 -6.91 2.00 -2.85
CA PHE A 121 -8.25 1.43 -2.94
C PHE A 121 -8.33 0.07 -2.25
N LEU A 122 -7.41 -0.83 -2.55
CA LEU A 122 -7.36 -2.17 -1.97
C LEU A 122 -7.13 -2.10 -0.46
N PHE A 123 -6.22 -1.24 0.00
CA PHE A 123 -5.98 -1.05 1.44
C PHE A 123 -7.24 -0.59 2.17
N LYS A 124 -8.00 0.35 1.60
CA LYS A 124 -9.28 0.80 2.21
C LYS A 124 -10.40 -0.23 2.10
N ASN A 125 -10.27 -1.22 1.22
CA ASN A 125 -11.33 -2.18 0.90
C ASN A 125 -10.90 -3.65 1.07
N VAL A 126 -10.00 -3.97 2.00
CA VAL A 126 -9.49 -5.34 2.23
C VAL A 126 -10.60 -6.39 2.28
N LYS A 127 -11.70 -6.12 3.02
CA LYS A 127 -12.86 -7.03 3.12
C LYS A 127 -13.51 -7.37 1.78
N ARG A 128 -13.40 -6.49 0.78
CA ARG A 128 -13.99 -6.68 -0.55
C ARG A 128 -13.21 -7.67 -1.40
N TRP A 129 -11.93 -7.87 -1.13
CA TRP A 129 -11.05 -8.64 -2.02
C TRP A 129 -10.26 -9.76 -1.36
N ALA A 130 -9.94 -9.67 -0.06
CA ALA A 130 -9.24 -10.72 0.68
C ALA A 130 -10.07 -12.01 0.84
N GLY A 131 -11.40 -11.93 0.69
CA GLY A 131 -12.27 -13.09 0.54
C GLY A 131 -12.30 -14.03 1.75
N ALA A 132 -13.18 -13.72 2.72
CA ALA A 132 -13.44 -14.49 3.96
C ALA A 132 -12.23 -14.59 4.91
N ASP A 133 -12.47 -14.30 6.19
CA ASP A 133 -11.54 -14.42 7.33
C ASP A 133 -10.15 -15.02 7.03
N ASP A 134 -9.12 -14.16 6.97
CA ASP A 134 -7.72 -14.53 7.26
C ASP A 134 -7.49 -14.57 8.80
N SER A 135 -8.55 -14.78 9.58
CA SER A 135 -8.42 -14.98 11.03
C SER A 135 -7.78 -16.35 11.27
N PRO A 136 -6.83 -16.48 12.21
CA PRO A 136 -6.15 -17.76 12.47
C PRO A 136 -7.12 -18.90 12.81
N GLU A 137 -8.32 -18.58 13.32
CA GLU A 137 -9.39 -19.57 13.52
C GLU A 137 -9.92 -20.18 12.21
N ALA A 138 -9.99 -19.43 11.10
CA ALA A 138 -10.43 -19.94 9.80
C ALA A 138 -9.36 -20.79 9.11
N GLN A 139 -8.06 -20.51 9.38
CA GLN A 139 -6.94 -21.34 8.92
C GLN A 139 -6.89 -22.69 9.66
N GLN A 140 -7.31 -22.75 10.93
CA GLN A 140 -7.39 -23.99 11.71
C GLN A 140 -8.51 -24.94 11.23
N GLU A 141 -9.61 -24.40 10.69
CA GLU A 141 -10.69 -25.23 10.13
C GLU A 141 -10.29 -25.92 8.81
N GLU A 142 -9.36 -25.35 8.02
CA GLU A 142 -8.84 -25.98 6.80
C GLU A 142 -7.74 -27.03 7.06
N GLU A 143 -7.01 -26.94 8.17
CA GLU A 143 -5.98 -27.94 8.56
C GLU A 143 -6.54 -29.16 9.33
N GLY A 144 -7.81 -29.13 9.75
CA GLY A 144 -8.49 -30.26 10.41
C GLY A 144 -8.87 -31.44 9.49
N GLY A 145 -8.53 -31.37 8.20
CA GLY A 145 -8.82 -32.39 7.19
C GLY A 145 -7.66 -33.36 6.95
N ASP A 146 -7.51 -34.32 7.85
CA ASP A 146 -6.81 -35.62 7.70
C ASP A 146 -5.70 -35.70 6.64
N LYS A 147 -4.44 -35.52 7.06
CA LYS A 147 -3.28 -36.11 6.39
C LYS A 147 -2.29 -36.66 7.42
N ASN A 148 -2.49 -37.94 7.72
CA ASN A 148 -1.47 -38.84 8.23
C ASN A 148 -0.20 -38.77 7.37
N TYR A 149 0.85 -38.09 7.85
CA TYR A 149 2.21 -38.28 7.36
C TYR A 149 3.21 -38.35 8.52
N ASP A 150 3.77 -39.56 8.57
CA ASP A 150 5.00 -40.07 9.16
C ASP A 150 6.14 -39.06 9.36
N ASP A 151 6.85 -39.31 10.46
CA ASP A 151 8.02 -38.64 11.02
C ASP A 151 9.26 -38.72 10.11
N GLY A 152 10.11 -37.69 10.08
CA GLY A 152 11.34 -37.70 9.28
C GLY A 152 12.08 -36.36 9.17
N GLU A 153 13.06 -36.20 10.05
CA GLU A 153 14.01 -35.11 10.31
C GLU A 153 14.68 -34.38 9.11
N ASP A 154 14.99 -33.09 9.33
CA ASP A 154 16.33 -32.46 9.23
C ASP A 154 16.60 -31.30 8.23
N ASP A 155 17.33 -30.33 8.80
CA ASP A 155 18.31 -29.36 8.26
C ASP A 155 17.91 -28.04 7.55
N GLU A 156 17.95 -26.98 8.36
CA GLU A 156 18.90 -25.85 8.25
C GLU A 156 19.04 -25.10 6.91
N ARG A 157 18.55 -23.85 6.87
CA ARG A 157 19.29 -22.72 6.28
C ARG A 157 18.71 -21.36 6.69
N GLY A 158 19.42 -20.69 7.61
CA GLY A 158 19.17 -19.31 8.00
C GLY A 158 19.81 -18.28 7.07
N VAL A 159 19.28 -17.05 7.11
CA VAL A 159 20.04 -15.80 7.25
C VAL A 159 19.08 -14.68 7.74
N PRO A 160 19.46 -13.88 8.75
CA PRO A 160 18.66 -12.78 9.26
C PRO A 160 18.79 -11.53 8.37
N SER A 161 17.67 -10.90 8.03
CA SER A 161 17.63 -9.58 7.40
C SER A 161 18.11 -8.51 8.40
N GLN A 162 19.35 -8.05 8.24
CA GLN A 162 19.86 -6.81 8.83
C GLN A 162 19.89 -5.73 7.74
N ASP A 163 19.75 -4.47 8.16
CA ASP A 163 20.04 -3.23 7.41
C ASP A 163 18.88 -2.48 6.73
N VAL A 164 17.77 -2.25 7.44
CA VAL A 164 16.83 -1.13 7.13
C VAL A 164 16.88 0.02 8.14
N ILE A 165 17.64 -0.14 9.23
CA ILE A 165 17.66 0.80 10.37
C ILE A 165 18.68 1.93 10.15
N ASP A 166 19.71 1.73 9.33
CA ASP A 166 20.77 2.72 9.11
C ASP A 166 20.38 3.88 8.17
N LEU A 167 19.23 3.82 7.49
CA LEU A 167 18.81 4.91 6.60
C LEU A 167 18.27 6.13 7.35
N PHE A 168 17.89 5.98 8.63
CA PHE A 168 17.24 7.04 9.41
C PHE A 168 18.11 7.62 10.53
N ASP A 169 19.33 7.12 10.76
CA ASP A 169 20.21 7.55 11.86
C ASP A 169 21.43 8.39 11.42
N THR A 170 21.40 8.99 10.23
CA THR A 170 22.36 10.05 9.86
C THR A 170 21.79 11.44 10.17
N ARG A 171 21.71 11.74 11.47
CA ARG A 171 21.86 13.10 11.98
C ARG A 171 23.09 13.14 12.89
N GLU A 172 24.27 13.26 12.28
CA GLU A 172 25.45 13.72 13.01
C GLU A 172 25.34 15.22 13.27
N ASP A 173 25.25 15.54 14.56
CA ASP A 173 25.70 16.80 15.15
C ASP A 173 27.15 17.11 14.72
N GLY A 174 27.37 18.31 14.18
CA GLY A 174 28.70 18.79 13.80
C GLY A 174 28.83 20.30 13.97
N ASN A 175 29.19 20.71 15.19
CA ASN A 175 29.58 22.07 15.55
C ASN A 175 30.87 22.50 14.81
N GLY A 176 30.84 23.66 14.15
CA GLY A 176 31.99 24.36 13.59
C GLY A 176 31.74 25.86 13.55
#